data_AF-A0A800D8E1-F1
#
_entry.id   AF-A0A800D8E1-F1
#
_cell.length_a   1.000
_cell.length_b   1.000
_cell.length_c   1.000
_cell.angle_alpha   90.00
_cell.angle_beta   90.00
_cell.angle_gamma   90.00
#
_symmetry.space_group_name_H-M   'P 1'
#
loop_
_entity.id
_entity.type
_entity.pdbx_description
1 polymer ?
#
loop_
_entity_poly.entity_id
_entity_poly.type
_entity_poly.pdbx_seq_one_letter_code
_entity_poly.pdbx_strand_id
1 'polypeptide(L)' 'MEVDFSQEHQALKAREEEFRGKHVLVIGEEIDEIEDEEQGIRLLEEVRKKHPGRIPLLTYVMKEELYILCP' A
#
# COMPACT_ATOMS: atom_id res chain seq x y z
N MET A 1 -5.35 10.79 17.01
CA MET A 1 -4.39 9.68 16.97
C MET A 1 -3.72 9.79 15.62
N GLU A 2 -2.43 10.15 15.61
CA GLU A 2 -1.67 10.23 14.37
C GLU A 2 -1.30 8.80 13.97
N VAL A 3 -1.64 8.40 12.75
CA VAL A 3 -1.33 7.06 12.26
C VAL A 3 0.02 7.16 11.56
N ASP A 4 1.01 6.46 12.10
CA ASP A 4 2.36 6.44 11.54
C ASP A 4 2.46 5.29 10.52
N PHE A 5 2.69 5.67 9.25
CA PHE A 5 2.90 4.75 8.12
C PHE A 5 4.37 4.74 7.66
N SER A 6 5.31 5.19 8.49
CA SER A 6 6.72 5.32 8.11
C SER A 6 7.33 3.97 7.70
N GLN A 7 6.93 2.88 8.35
CA GLN A 7 7.40 1.53 8.01
C GLN A 7 6.84 1.08 6.65
N GLU A 8 5.53 1.24 6.44
CA GLU A 8 4.84 0.87 5.20
C GLU A 8 5.40 1.65 4.01
N HIS A 9 5.67 2.95 4.18
CA HIS A 9 6.32 3.76 3.15
C HIS A 9 7.75 3.31 2.85
N GLN A 10 8.54 2.94 3.87
CA GLN A 10 9.89 2.42 3.66
C GLN A 10 9.87 1.08 2.92
N ALA A 11 8.96 0.17 3.29
CA ALA A 11 8.79 -1.11 2.61
C ALA A 11 8.40 -0.92 1.14
N LEU A 12 7.43 -0.05 0.87
CA LEU A 12 6.99 0.25 -0.48
C LEU A 12 8.09 0.92 -1.31
N LYS A 13 8.82 1.88 -0.73
CA LYS A 13 9.95 2.55 -1.41
C LYS A 13 11.07 1.58 -1.77
N ALA A 14 11.36 0.60 -0.92
CA ALA A 14 12.40 -0.40 -1.20
C ALA A 14 12.05 -1.34 -2.38
N ARG A 15 10.76 -1.50 -2.69
CA ARG A 15 10.23 -2.39 -3.73
C ARG A 15 9.40 -1.65 -4.79
N GLU A 16 9.55 -0.33 -4.89
CA GLU A 16 8.65 0.52 -5.67
C GLU A 16 8.53 0.05 -7.13
N GLU A 17 9.66 -0.28 -7.76
CA GLU A 17 9.72 -0.74 -9.16
C GLU A 17 8.90 -2.01 -9.42
N GLU A 18 8.74 -2.90 -8.43
CA GLU A 18 7.95 -4.14 -8.55
C GLU A 18 6.44 -3.84 -8.65
N PHE A 19 6.02 -2.74 -8.01
CA PHE A 19 4.62 -2.39 -7.82
C PHE A 19 4.15 -1.24 -8.71
N ARG A 20 5.02 -0.67 -9.56
CA ARG A 20 4.64 0.43 -10.44
C ARG A 20 3.42 0.12 -11.30
N GLY A 21 2.47 1.06 -11.26
CA GLY A 21 1.22 1.00 -11.97
C GLY A 21 0.14 0.14 -11.33
N LYS A 22 0.33 -0.30 -10.09
CA LYS A 22 -0.57 -1.22 -9.39
C LYS A 22 -1.17 -0.57 -8.16
N HIS A 23 -2.37 -1.02 -7.80
CA HIS A 23 -2.94 -0.78 -6.48
C HIS A 23 -2.32 -1.79 -5.51
N VAL A 24 -1.93 -1.33 -4.33
CA VAL A 24 -1.29 -2.17 -3.32
C VAL A 24 -1.85 -1.91 -1.94
N LEU A 25 -1.91 -2.96 -1.14
CA LEU A 25 -2.11 -2.92 0.29
C LEU A 25 -0.76 -3.16 0.97
N VAL A 26 -0.37 -2.27 1.88
CA VAL A 26 0.89 -2.36 2.63
C VAL A 26 0.59 -2.44 4.13
N ILE A 27 1.24 -3.37 4.83
CA ILE A 27 1.17 -3.47 6.29
C ILE A 27 2.49 -3.94 6.87
N GLY A 28 3.16 -3.06 7.63
CA GLY A 28 4.55 -3.27 8.02
C GLY A 28 5.45 -3.44 6.79
N GLU A 29 5.95 -4.65 6.58
CA GLU A 29 6.82 -5.01 5.45
C GLU A 29 6.10 -5.85 4.38
N GLU A 30 4.86 -6.27 4.64
CA GLU A 30 4.04 -7.04 3.71
C GLU A 30 3.40 -6.10 2.68
N ILE A 31 3.48 -6.46 1.40
CA ILE A 31 2.88 -5.73 0.27
C ILE A 31 2.14 -6.74 -0.59
N ASP A 32 0.84 -6.55 -0.73
CA ASP A 32 -0.04 -7.34 -1.60
C ASP A 32 -0.60 -6.47 -2.72
N GLU A 33 -0.54 -6.96 -3.96
CA GLU A 33 -1.15 -6.32 -5.12
C GLU A 33 -2.67 -6.52 -5.12
N ILE A 34 -3.39 -5.46 -5.50
CA ILE A 34 -4.83 -5.47 -5.69
C ILE A 34 -5.14 -5.42 -7.18
N GLU A 35 -5.64 -6.53 -7.71
CA GLU A 35 -6.01 -6.68 -9.12
C GLU A 35 -7.45 -6.22 -9.39
N ASP A 36 -8.36 -6.46 -8.44
CA ASP A 36 -9.78 -6.12 -8.54
C ASP A 36 -10.43 -5.85 -7.16
N GLU A 37 -11.68 -5.39 -7.19
CA GLU A 37 -12.44 -5.03 -5.98
C GLU A 37 -12.70 -6.23 -5.05
N GLU A 38 -13.08 -7.40 -5.59
CA GLU A 38 -13.40 -8.59 -4.78
C GLU A 38 -12.15 -9.15 -4.10
N GLN A 39 -11.02 -9.17 -4.81
CA GLN A 39 -9.73 -9.56 -4.27
C GLN A 39 -9.22 -8.55 -3.24
N GLY A 40 -9.39 -7.25 -3.47
CA GLY A 40 -9.06 -6.21 -2.49
C GLY A 40 -9.85 -6.32 -1.19
N ILE A 41 -11.16 -6.62 -1.25
CA ILE A 41 -12.00 -6.83 -0.06
C ILE A 41 -11.51 -8.06 0.73
N ARG A 42 -11.24 -9.18 0.04
CA ARG A 42 -10.72 -10.40 0.69
C ARG A 42 -9.37 -10.17 1.36
N LEU A 43 -8.44 -9.47 0.70
CA LEU A 43 -7.15 -9.11 1.27
C LEU A 43 -7.31 -8.27 2.55
N LEU A 44 -8.19 -7.27 2.54
CA LEU A 44 -8.48 -6.45 3.72
C LEU A 44 -9.01 -7.29 4.89
N GLU A 45 -9.90 -8.25 4.63
CA GLU A 45 -10.41 -9.16 5.67
C GLU A 45 -9.32 -10.08 6.23
N GLU A 46 -8.45 -10.62 5.37
CA GLU A 46 -7.32 -11.45 5.80
C GLU A 46 -6.32 -10.65 6.64
N VAL A 47 -5.97 -9.45 6.20
CA VAL A 47 -5.03 -8.57 6.89
C VAL A 47 -5.57 -8.19 8.27
N ARG A 48 -6.86 -7.87 8.39
CA ARG A 48 -7.48 -7.60 9.69
C ARG A 48 -7.41 -8.80 10.65
N LYS A 49 -7.44 -10.03 10.13
CA LYS A 49 -7.30 -11.26 10.93
C LYS A 49 -5.85 -11.52 11.31
N LYS A 50 -4.90 -11.34 10.39
CA LYS A 50 -3.46 -11.58 10.58
C LYS A 50 -2.80 -10.52 11.47
N HIS A 51 -3.20 -9.27 11.31
CA HIS A 51 -2.60 -8.10 11.96
C HIS A 51 -3.63 -7.29 12.77
N PRO A 52 -4.20 -7.87 13.84
CA PRO A 52 -5.23 -7.20 14.63
C PRO A 52 -4.68 -5.91 15.24
N GLY A 53 -5.40 -4.79 15.05
CA GLY A 53 -5.05 -3.48 15.62
C GLY A 53 -4.09 -2.63 14.78
N ARG A 54 -3.62 -3.13 13.62
CA ARG A 54 -2.90 -2.33 12.64
C ARG A 54 -3.85 -1.82 11.56
N ILE A 55 -3.57 -0.62 11.04
CA ILE A 55 -4.30 -0.02 9.92
C ILE A 55 -3.43 -0.22 8.67
N PRO A 56 -3.90 -0.94 7.63
CA PRO A 56 -3.15 -1.08 6.39
C PRO A 56 -3.17 0.21 5.57
N LEU A 57 -2.09 0.46 4.84
CA LEU A 57 -1.99 1.53 3.85
C LEU A 57 -2.46 1.01 2.48
N LEU A 58 -3.49 1.63 1.92
CA LEU A 58 -3.98 1.35 0.57
C LEU A 58 -3.54 2.48 -0.36
N THR A 59 -2.79 2.17 -1.42
CA THR A 59 -2.28 3.20 -2.33
C THR A 59 -2.13 2.71 -3.76
N TYR A 60 -1.95 3.65 -4.70
CA TYR A 60 -1.58 3.37 -6.08
C TYR A 60 -0.12 3.78 -6.28
N VAL A 61 0.70 2.87 -6.80
CA VAL A 61 2.09 3.20 -7.15
C VAL A 61 2.11 3.75 -8.57
N MET A 62 2.49 5.01 -8.72
CA MET A 62 2.51 5.67 -10.03
C MET A 62 3.49 5.00 -11.00
N LYS A 63 3.12 4.92 -12.29
CA LYS A 63 4.03 4.41 -13.35
C LYS A 63 5.15 5.37 -13.69
N GLU A 64 4.87 6.66 -13.62
CA GLU A 64 5.79 7.75 -13.98
C GLU A 64 5.74 8.80 -12.87
N GLU A 65 6.89 9.46 -12.63
CA GLU A 65 6.96 10.58 -11.71
C GLU A 65 6.15 11.76 -12.27
N LEU A 66 5.06 12.12 -11.58
CA LEU A 66 4.31 13.32 -11.91
C LEU A 66 4.94 14.51 -11.18
N TYR A 67 5.67 15.36 -11.92
CA TYR A 67 6.17 16.62 -11.38
C TYR A 67 5.02 17.62 -11.27
N ILE A 68 4.43 17.74 -10.07
CA ILE A 68 3.50 18.82 -9.76
C ILE A 68 4.34 20.07 -9.45
N LEU A 69 4.53 20.91 -10.46
CA LEU A 69 5.08 22.24 -10.27
C LEU A 69 3.99 23.11 -9.61
N CYS A 70 4.04 23.24 -8.28
CA CYS A 70 3.26 24.25 -7.58
C CYS A 70 3.86 25.64 -7.89
N PRO A 71 3.08 26.59 -8.45
CA PRO A 71 3.51 27.96 -8.68
C PRO A 71 3.72 28.75 -7.39
#